data_AF-A0A168LQK0-F1
#
_entry.id   AF-A0A168LQK0-F1
#
_cell.length_a   1.000
_cell.length_b   1.000
_cell.length_c   1.000
_cell.angle_alpha   90.00
_cell.angle_beta   90.00
_cell.angle_gamma   90.00
#
_symmetry.space_group_name_H-M   'P 1'
#
loop_
_entity.id
_entity.type
_entity.pdbx_description
1 polymer ?
#
loop_
_entity_poly.entity_id
_entity_poly.type
_entity_poly.pdbx_seq_one_letter_code
_entity_poly.pdbx_strand_id
1 'polypeptide(L)' 'KEANRKLLWHGSRVGNFMGILKQGLRATPRTSSKNGALLGDGIYFADTFSKSLNYSTESFGSHRSAYRLMLLCEVA' A
#
# COMPACT_ATOMS: atom_id res chain seq x y z
N LYS A 1 -14.68 -13.42 18.33
CA LYS A 1 -14.06 -12.12 18.02
C LYS A 1 -12.56 -12.36 17.90
N GLU A 2 -11.98 -12.20 16.72
CA GLU A 2 -10.52 -12.22 16.59
C GLU A 2 -9.94 -11.08 17.41
N ALA A 3 -9.02 -11.39 18.33
CA ALA A 3 -8.54 -10.45 19.34
C ALA A 3 -7.55 -9.40 18.79
N ASN A 4 -7.11 -9.52 17.53
CA ASN A 4 -6.05 -8.69 16.95
C ASN A 4 -6.49 -7.90 15.71
N ARG A 5 -7.76 -7.50 15.64
CA ARG A 5 -8.24 -6.61 14.56
C ARG A 5 -7.72 -5.19 14.79
N LYS A 6 -7.08 -4.61 13.78
CA LYS A 6 -6.49 -3.26 13.84
C LYS A 6 -6.89 -2.44 12.64
N LEU A 7 -6.99 -1.13 12.83
CA LEU A 7 -7.15 -0.16 11.75
C LEU A 7 -5.76 0.38 11.37
N LEU A 8 -5.26 0.06 10.17
CA LEU A 8 -3.88 0.34 9.77
C LEU A 8 -3.81 1.01 8.38
N TRP A 9 -2.75 1.78 8.17
CA TRP A 9 -2.51 2.53 6.94
C TRP A 9 -1.85 1.67 5.85
N HIS A 10 -2.35 1.79 4.63
CA HIS A 10 -1.71 1.26 3.42
C HIS A 10 -1.49 2.40 2.40
N GLY A 11 -0.25 2.57 1.96
CA GLY A 11 0.11 3.54 0.93
C GLY A 11 0.43 2.84 -0.39
N SER A 12 0.01 3.44 -1.50
CA SER A 12 0.31 2.94 -2.84
C SER A 12 0.38 4.09 -3.83
N ARG A 13 0.99 3.85 -4.99
CA ARG A 13 1.01 4.82 -6.09
C ARG A 13 -0.41 5.08 -6.58
N VAL A 14 -0.70 6.32 -6.98
CA VAL A 14 -2.05 6.74 -7.40
C VAL A 14 -2.58 5.87 -8.55
N GLY A 15 -1.71 5.51 -9.51
CA GLY A 15 -2.08 4.62 -10.62
C GLY A 15 -2.59 3.23 -10.19
N ASN A 16 -2.27 2.77 -8.99
CA ASN A 16 -2.72 1.47 -8.48
C ASN A 16 -4.14 1.50 -7.88
N PHE A 17 -4.65 2.68 -7.49
CA PHE A 17 -5.89 2.77 -6.69
C PHE A 17 -7.11 2.25 -7.44
N MET A 18 -7.22 2.48 -8.75
CA MET A 18 -8.36 1.95 -9.52
C MET A 18 -8.36 0.41 -9.53
N GLY A 19 -7.19 -0.22 -9.61
CA GLY A 19 -7.04 -1.67 -9.50
C GLY A 19 -7.38 -2.19 -8.11
N ILE A 20 -6.90 -1.51 -7.07
CA ILE A 20 -7.18 -1.84 -5.66
C ILE A 20 -8.68 -1.73 -5.36
N LEU A 21 -9.35 -0.67 -5.80
CA LEU A 21 -10.79 -0.49 -5.57
C LEU A 21 -11.63 -1.52 -6.34
N LYS A 22 -11.17 -1.95 -7.52
CA LYS A 22 -11.88 -2.95 -8.33
C LYS A 22 -11.71 -4.39 -7.81
N GLN A 23 -10.53 -4.74 -7.29
CA GLN A 23 -10.16 -6.14 -7.02
C GLN A 23 -9.72 -6.40 -5.57
N GLY A 24 -9.69 -5.36 -4.74
CA GLY A 24 -9.08 -5.42 -3.40
C GLY A 24 -7.56 -5.36 -3.43
N LEU A 25 -6.97 -5.34 -2.23
CA LEU A 25 -5.53 -5.48 -2.03
C LEU A 25 -5.13 -6.94 -2.30
N ARG A 26 -4.07 -7.14 -3.08
CA ARG A 26 -3.59 -8.48 -3.48
C ARG A 26 -2.09 -8.57 -3.18
N ALA A 27 -1.66 -9.74 -2.70
CA ALA A 27 -0.25 -10.04 -2.58
C ALA A 27 0.41 -10.04 -3.98
N THR A 28 1.68 -9.68 -4.01
CA THR A 28 2.48 -9.65 -5.24
C THR A 28 2.42 -11.01 -5.96
N PRO A 29 2.20 -11.05 -7.28
CA PRO A 29 2.29 -12.28 -8.05
C PRO A 29 3.66 -12.94 -7.90
N ARG A 30 3.71 -14.28 -7.78
CA ARG A 30 4.95 -15.07 -7.61
C ARG A 30 6.01 -14.82 -8.70
N THR A 31 5.60 -14.29 -9.84
CA THR A 31 6.41 -14.00 -11.02
C THR A 31 7.06 -12.62 -11.00
N SER A 32 6.75 -11.77 -10.01
CA SER A 32 7.24 -10.39 -9.96
C SER A 32 8.61 -10.30 -9.30
N SER A 33 9.44 -9.33 -9.72
CA SER A 33 10.69 -9.01 -9.03
C SER A 33 10.41 -8.65 -7.56
N LYS A 34 11.11 -9.30 -6.63
CA LYS A 34 10.91 -9.18 -5.17
C LYS A 34 11.47 -7.89 -4.56
N ASN A 35 11.80 -6.90 -5.38
CA ASN A 35 12.37 -5.65 -4.90
C ASN A 35 11.36 -4.92 -3.99
N GLY A 36 11.73 -4.72 -2.72
CA GLY A 36 10.92 -3.98 -1.73
C GLY A 36 10.03 -4.80 -0.80
N ALA A 37 10.06 -6.14 -0.87
CA ALA A 37 9.29 -7.02 0.01
C ALA A 37 10.09 -7.44 1.26
N LEU A 38 10.11 -6.59 2.29
CA LEU A 38 10.94 -6.76 3.49
C LEU A 38 10.65 -8.03 4.29
N LEU A 39 9.41 -8.53 4.27
CA LEU A 39 8.95 -9.69 5.05
C LEU A 39 8.37 -10.80 4.14
N GLY A 40 8.75 -10.80 2.86
CA GLY A 40 8.24 -11.76 1.87
C GLY A 40 6.95 -11.34 1.17
N ASP A 41 6.27 -12.28 0.54
CA ASP A 41 5.12 -11.99 -0.31
C ASP A 41 3.86 -11.76 0.57
N GLY A 42 3.33 -10.53 0.56
CA GLY A 42 2.19 -10.18 1.41
C GLY A 42 1.65 -8.78 1.15
N ILE A 43 0.59 -8.43 1.87
CA ILE A 43 0.01 -7.08 1.89
C ILE A 43 0.52 -6.38 3.14
N TYR A 44 1.14 -5.22 2.96
CA TYR A 44 1.83 -4.51 4.03
C TYR A 44 0.98 -3.35 4.55
N PHE A 45 0.98 -3.20 5.87
CA PHE A 45 0.30 -2.12 6.58
C PHE A 45 1.24 -1.49 7.61
N ALA A 46 0.93 -0.26 8.02
CA ALA A 46 1.61 0.41 9.13
C ALA A 46 0.60 1.05 10.08
N ASP A 47 0.90 1.03 11.37
CA ASP A 47 0.20 1.83 12.39
C ASP A 47 0.49 3.33 12.26
N THR A 48 1.57 3.68 11.57
CA THR A 48 2.07 5.04 11.43
C THR A 48 1.83 5.58 10.03
N PHE A 49 1.14 6.72 9.93
CA PHE A 49 0.83 7.40 8.67
C PHE A 49 2.07 7.68 7.81
N SER A 50 3.14 8.22 8.40
CA SER A 50 4.37 8.62 7.68
C SER A 50 5.08 7.45 7.01
N LYS A 51 5.02 6.25 7.62
CA LYS A 51 5.61 5.03 7.06
C LYS A 51 4.90 4.62 5.77
N SER A 52 3.57 4.62 5.77
CA SER A 52 2.77 4.31 4.57
C SER A 52 2.80 5.42 3.53
N LEU A 53 2.94 6.69 3.93
CA LEU A 53 3.02 7.83 3.02
C LEU A 53 4.20 7.72 2.02
N ASN A 54 5.32 7.11 2.45
CA ASN A 54 6.49 6.90 1.58
C ASN A 54 6.17 6.03 0.35
N TYR A 55 5.18 5.14 0.44
CA TYR A 55 4.72 4.30 -0.66
C TYR A 55 3.69 4.99 -1.57
N SER A 56 3.22 6.18 -1.18
CA SER A 56 2.21 6.95 -1.93
C SER A 56 2.83 8.04 -2.81
N THR A 57 4.16 8.10 -2.88
CA THR A 57 4.88 9.10 -3.67
C THR A 57 4.96 8.67 -5.12
N GLU A 58 4.44 9.50 -6.02
CA GLU A 58 4.70 9.44 -7.45
C GLU A 58 5.48 10.68 -7.91
N SER A 59 6.52 10.42 -8.71
CA SER A 59 7.30 11.43 -9.42
C SER A 59 7.30 11.05 -10.90
N PHE A 60 6.91 11.99 -11.76
CA PHE A 60 7.04 11.87 -13.21
C PHE A 60 8.09 12.90 -13.66
N GLY A 61 9.30 12.42 -13.96
CA GLY A 61 10.44 13.30 -14.24
C GLY A 61 10.78 14.17 -13.02
N SER A 62 10.87 15.49 -13.23
CA SER A 62 11.13 16.48 -12.18
C SER A 62 9.86 16.93 -11.43
N HIS A 63 8.68 16.43 -11.79
CA HIS A 63 7.41 16.84 -11.20
C HIS A 63 6.90 15.81 -10.21
N ARG A 64 6.62 16.27 -8.98
CA ARG A 64 5.91 15.48 -7.96
C ARG A 64 4.42 15.63 -8.17
N SER A 65 3.68 14.53 -8.00
CA SER A 65 2.21 14.61 -7.99
C SER A 65 1.72 15.59 -6.92
N ALA A 66 0.74 16.43 -7.28
CA ALA A 66 0.10 17.37 -6.36
C ALA A 66 -0.76 16.64 -5.30
N TYR A 67 -1.19 15.41 -5.59
CA TYR A 67 -2.05 14.62 -4.71
C TYR A 67 -1.42 13.26 -4.41
N ARG A 68 -1.74 12.73 -3.23
CA ARG A 68 -1.38 11.37 -2.79
C ARG A 68 -2.62 10.72 -2.19
N LEU A 69 -2.77 9.43 -2.40
CA LEU A 69 -3.88 8.64 -1.89
C LEU A 69 -3.35 7.62 -0.88
N MET A 70 -4.12 7.38 0.17
CA MET A 70 -3.83 6.44 1.24
C MET A 70 -5.12 5.69 1.60
N LEU A 71 -4.97 4.45 2.04
CA LEU A 71 -6.08 3.64 2.56
C LEU A 71 -5.93 3.45 4.06
N LEU A 72 -7.06 3.45 4.75
CA LEU A 72 -7.17 3.04 6.14
C LEU A 72 -8.03 1.76 6.16
N CYS A 73 -7.44 0.64 6.55
CA CYS A 73 -8.04 -0.68 6.41
C CYS A 73 -8.16 -1.38 7.77
N GLU A 74 -9.28 -2.05 8.00
CA GLU A 74 -9.40 -3.00 9.09
C GLU A 74 -8.72 -4.32 8.70
N VAL A 75 -7.78 -4.80 9.51
CA VAL A 75 -6.92 -5.98 9.25
C VAL A 75 -6.97 -6.91 10.46
N ALA A 76 -7.03 -8.23 10.25
CA ALA A 76 -7.10 -9.26 11.28
C ALA A 76 -5.86 -10.18 11.27
#